data_AF-A0A1T5LIA8-F1
#
_entry.id   AF-A0A1T5LIA8-F1
#
_cell.length_a   1.000
_cell.length_b   1.000
_cell.length_c   1.000
_cell.angle_alpha   90.00
_cell.angle_beta   90.00
_cell.angle_gamma   90.00
#
_symmetry.space_group_name_H-M   'P 1'
#
loop_
_entity.id
_entity.type
_entity.pdbx_description
1 polymer ?
#
loop_
_entity_poly.entity_id
_entity_poly.type
_entity_poly.pdbx_seq_one_letter_code
_entity_poly.pdbx_strand_id
1 'polypeptide(L)'
;MIPFQIATNKKLFGQYDGFSFFVFIFYWKGCKQKDEIINHELIHFYQQLEMLFIFHWLLYLLFYGIARLKGKDHMTAYYTIPFEKEAYAFEKDMQYTMHRKFFAWLRFV
;
A
#
# COMPACT_ATOMS: atom_id res chain seq x y z
N MET A 1 7.92 12.39 8.24
CA MET A 1 8.20 13.10 6.97
C MET A 1 6.98 12.90 6.09
N ILE A 2 6.37 13.96 5.55
CA ILE A 2 5.21 13.81 4.67
C ILE A 2 5.76 13.49 3.27
N PRO A 3 5.38 12.36 2.65
CA PRO A 3 5.82 12.04 1.30
C PRO A 3 5.29 13.07 0.29
N PHE A 4 6.07 13.37 -0.74
CA PHE A 4 5.70 14.26 -1.83
C PHE A 4 4.53 13.67 -2.61
N GLN A 5 3.42 14.40 -2.66
CA GLN A 5 2.22 13.97 -3.37
C GLN A 5 2.29 14.43 -4.84
N ILE A 6 2.13 13.49 -5.78
CA ILE A 6 2.15 13.73 -7.21
C ILE A 6 0.81 13.29 -7.81
N ALA A 7 0.03 14.26 -8.26
CA ALA A 7 -1.27 14.01 -8.86
C ALA A 7 -1.14 13.77 -10.38
N THR A 8 -1.62 12.61 -10.87
CA THR A 8 -1.58 12.27 -12.30
C THR A 8 -2.93 12.52 -12.99
N ASN A 9 -2.89 12.87 -14.28
CA ASN A 9 -4.10 13.06 -15.10
C ASN A 9 -4.67 11.74 -15.65
N LYS A 10 -3.88 10.64 -15.62
CA LYS A 10 -4.27 9.28 -16.01
C LYS A 10 -3.84 8.29 -14.94
N LYS A 11 -4.52 7.14 -14.84
CA LYS A 11 -4.09 6.03 -13.98
C LYS A 11 -2.71 5.54 -14.42
N LEU A 12 -1.79 5.39 -13.45
CA LEU A 12 -0.41 4.93 -13.71
C LEU A 12 -0.37 3.46 -14.11
N PHE A 13 -1.16 2.64 -13.42
CA PHE A 13 -1.31 1.22 -13.68
C PHE A 13 -2.80 0.99 -13.85
N GLY A 14 -3.26 0.57 -15.03
CA GLY A 14 -4.65 0.77 -15.49
C GLY A 14 -5.79 0.43 -14.50
N GLN A 15 -5.57 -0.49 -13.55
CA GLN A 15 -6.56 -0.89 -12.54
C GLN A 15 -6.42 -0.17 -11.18
N TYR A 16 -5.28 0.46 -10.90
CA TYR A 16 -4.94 1.03 -9.59
C TYR A 16 -5.05 2.56 -9.61
N ASP A 17 -5.64 3.11 -8.56
CA ASP A 17 -5.88 4.55 -8.43
C ASP A 17 -4.76 5.29 -7.67
N GLY A 18 -3.88 4.55 -6.98
CA GLY A 18 -2.74 5.04 -6.21
C GLY A 18 -1.50 4.17 -6.37
N PHE A 19 -0.34 4.73 -6.03
CA PHE A 19 0.92 3.99 -5.91
C PHE A 19 1.92 4.76 -5.02
N SER A 20 2.50 4.08 -4.03
CA SER A 20 3.51 4.62 -3.12
C SER A 20 4.89 4.03 -3.43
N PHE A 21 5.83 4.92 -3.81
CA PHE A 21 7.20 4.53 -4.07
C PHE A 21 8.17 5.53 -3.46
N PHE A 22 8.98 5.03 -2.52
CA PHE A 22 10.00 5.81 -1.84
C PHE A 22 9.37 7.00 -1.10
N VAL A 23 9.74 8.24 -1.42
CA VAL A 23 9.14 9.44 -0.82
C VAL A 23 7.96 10.00 -1.62
N PHE A 24 7.46 9.29 -2.64
CA PHE A 24 6.43 9.78 -3.55
C PHE A 24 5.14 8.98 -3.43
N ILE A 25 4.03 9.69 -3.22
CA ILE A 25 2.67 9.14 -3.36
C ILE A 25 2.11 9.64 -4.67
N PHE A 26 1.82 8.71 -5.57
CA PHE A 26 1.12 8.99 -6.80
C PHE A 26 -0.37 8.68 -6.63
N TYR A 27 -1.24 9.56 -7.09
CA TYR A 27 -2.68 9.30 -7.12
C TYR A 27 -3.33 9.91 -8.36
N TRP A 28 -4.39 9.25 -8.84
CA TRP A 28 -5.15 9.74 -9.99
C TRP A 28 -6.16 10.82 -9.59
N LYS A 29 -6.13 11.98 -10.26
CA LYS A 29 -7.00 13.13 -9.95
C LYS A 29 -8.50 12.85 -10.07
N GLY A 30 -8.90 11.88 -10.90
CA GLY A 30 -10.31 11.56 -11.14
C GLY A 30 -10.92 10.61 -10.13
N CYS A 31 -10.19 10.17 -9.10
CA CYS A 31 -10.73 9.23 -8.15
C CYS A 31 -11.74 9.90 -7.20
N LYS A 32 -12.88 9.21 -6.98
CA LYS A 32 -13.94 9.65 -6.07
C LYS A 32 -13.56 9.54 -4.59
N GLN A 33 -12.66 8.62 -4.23
CA GLN A 33 -12.23 8.34 -2.86
C GLN A 33 -10.77 8.75 -2.66
N LYS A 34 -10.47 10.00 -3.01
CA LYS A 34 -9.10 10.54 -2.98
C LYS A 34 -8.45 10.39 -1.59
N ASP A 35 -9.18 10.72 -0.53
CA ASP A 35 -8.61 10.73 0.82
C ASP A 35 -8.29 9.31 1.31
N GLU A 36 -9.16 8.34 0.99
CA GLU A 36 -8.92 6.92 1.31
C GLU A 36 -7.66 6.41 0.60
N ILE A 37 -7.51 6.71 -0.69
CA ILE A 37 -6.31 6.32 -1.46
C ILE A 37 -5.06 6.98 -0.90
N ILE A 38 -5.10 8.28 -0.61
CA ILE A 38 -3.94 8.97 -0.04
C ILE A 38 -3.54 8.34 1.30
N ASN A 39 -4.52 8.01 2.14
CA ASN A 39 -4.24 7.35 3.41
C ASN A 39 -3.70 5.93 3.21
N HIS A 40 -4.24 5.17 2.26
CA HIS A 40 -3.75 3.85 1.86
C HIS A 40 -2.27 3.90 1.46
N GLU A 41 -1.91 4.82 0.55
CA GLU A 41 -0.52 4.99 0.10
C GLU A 41 0.40 5.53 1.21
N LEU A 42 -0.15 6.30 2.16
CA LEU A 42 0.58 6.75 3.34
C LEU A 42 0.90 5.60 4.29
N ILE A 43 -0.02 4.64 4.46
CA ILE A 43 0.24 3.41 5.23
C ILE A 43 1.39 2.63 4.58
N HIS A 44 1.39 2.46 3.26
CA HIS A 44 2.50 1.83 2.54
C HIS A 44 3.82 2.57 2.74
N PHE A 45 3.80 3.90 2.74
CA PHE A 45 4.99 4.69 3.01
C PHE A 45 5.59 4.39 4.39
N TYR A 46 4.75 4.32 5.44
CA TYR A 46 5.23 3.95 6.77
C TYR A 46 5.74 2.51 6.84
N GLN A 47 5.06 1.55 6.21
CA GLN A 47 5.55 0.17 6.09
C GLN A 47 6.94 0.14 5.40
N GLN A 48 7.13 0.92 4.33
CA GLN A 48 8.40 1.03 3.62
C GLN A 48 9.49 1.62 4.53
N LEU A 49 9.20 2.68 5.28
CA LEU A 49 10.13 3.27 6.24
C LEU A 49 10.57 2.27 7.33
N GLU A 50 9.64 1.50 7.89
CA GLU A 50 9.92 0.49 8.91
C GLU A 50 10.89 -0.60 8.43
N MET A 51 10.87 -0.86 7.13
CA MET A 51 11.59 -1.95 6.47
C MET A 51 12.74 -1.43 5.59
N LEU A 52 13.23 -0.22 5.85
CA LEU A 52 14.35 0.41 5.13
C LEU A 52 14.17 0.41 3.60
N PHE A 53 12.91 0.45 3.14
CA PHE A 53 12.43 0.31 1.76
C PHE A 53 12.75 -1.05 1.10
N ILE A 54 13.98 -1.54 1.19
CA ILE A 54 14.44 -2.76 0.53
C ILE A 54 13.70 -3.99 1.05
N PHE A 55 13.57 -4.13 2.37
CA PHE A 55 12.92 -5.31 2.94
C PHE A 55 11.41 -5.34 2.65
N HIS A 56 10.79 -4.17 2.47
CA HIS A 56 9.39 -4.08 2.06
C HIS A 56 9.18 -4.78 0.71
N TRP A 57 9.95 -4.41 -0.32
CA TRP A 57 9.82 -5.00 -1.65
C TRP A 57 10.13 -6.49 -1.68
N LEU A 58 11.14 -6.93 -0.93
CA LEU A 58 11.49 -8.36 -0.83
C LEU A 58 10.35 -9.18 -0.22
N LEU A 59 9.79 -8.73 0.91
CA LEU A 59 8.69 -9.41 1.57
C LEU A 59 7.39 -9.33 0.75
N TYR A 60 7.15 -8.20 0.08
CA TYR A 60 5.98 -8.02 -0.80
C TYR A 60 5.98 -9.08 -1.91
N LEU A 61 7.11 -9.19 -2.63
CA LEU A 61 7.29 -10.20 -3.68
C LEU A 61 7.23 -11.63 -3.13
N LEU A 62 7.76 -11.87 -1.93
CA LEU A 62 7.69 -13.18 -1.28
C LEU A 62 6.23 -13.59 -0.99
N PHE A 63 5.46 -12.73 -0.32
CA PHE A 63 4.06 -13.02 -0.01
C PHE A 63 3.21 -13.19 -1.26
N TYR A 64 3.41 -12.31 -2.24
CA TYR A 64 2.76 -12.43 -3.55
C TYR A 64 3.14 -13.72 -4.27
N GLY A 65 4.42 -14.08 -4.29
CA GLY A 65 4.94 -15.30 -4.89
C GLY A 65 4.35 -16.56 -4.24
N ILE A 66 4.33 -16.62 -2.91
CA ILE A 66 3.69 -17.72 -2.16
C ILE A 66 2.21 -17.83 -2.52
N ALA A 67 1.49 -16.71 -2.61
CA ALA A 67 0.07 -16.68 -2.97
C ALA A 67 -0.17 -17.19 -4.40
N ARG A 68 0.67 -16.79 -5.36
CA ARG A 68 0.61 -17.25 -6.75
C ARG A 68 0.97 -18.73 -6.89
N LEU A 69 1.97 -19.22 -6.16
CA LEU A 69 2.33 -20.64 -6.12
C LEU A 69 1.21 -21.51 -5.51
N LYS A 70 0.39 -20.94 -4.62
CA LYS A 70 -0.85 -21.56 -4.11
C LYS A 70 -2.02 -21.51 -5.11
N GLY A 71 -1.80 -21.05 -6.34
CA GLY A 71 -2.80 -21.04 -7.41
C GLY A 71 -3.80 -19.88 -7.38
N LYS A 72 -3.64 -18.89 -6.48
CA LYS A 72 -4.50 -17.70 -6.44
C LYS A 72 -4.25 -16.84 -7.67
N ASP A 73 -5.29 -16.31 -8.32
CA ASP A 73 -5.15 -15.32 -9.42
C ASP A 73 -4.44 -14.04 -8.97
N HIS A 74 -4.10 -13.15 -9.92
CA HIS A 74 -3.35 -11.93 -9.62
C HIS A 74 -4.02 -11.07 -8.53
N MET A 75 -5.33 -10.84 -8.65
CA MET A 75 -6.07 -9.97 -7.73
C MET A 75 -6.17 -10.63 -6.36
N THR A 76 -6.53 -11.92 -6.30
CA THR A 76 -6.60 -12.64 -5.02
C THR A 76 -5.23 -12.74 -4.35
N ALA A 77 -4.15 -12.89 -5.12
CA ALA A 77 -2.79 -12.88 -4.59
C ALA A 77 -2.44 -11.51 -4.01
N TYR A 78 -2.72 -10.43 -4.73
CA TYR A 78 -2.53 -9.05 -4.29
C TYR A 78 -3.25 -8.76 -2.96
N TYR A 79 -4.57 -8.97 -2.89
CA TYR A 79 -5.35 -8.72 -1.67
C TYR A 79 -4.99 -9.62 -0.48
N THR A 80 -4.20 -10.67 -0.69
CA THR A 80 -3.76 -11.55 0.40
C THR A 80 -2.40 -11.19 0.97
N ILE A 81 -1.71 -10.21 0.40
CA ILE A 81 -0.47 -9.66 0.93
C ILE A 81 -0.77 -8.95 2.27
N PRO A 82 -0.01 -9.24 3.35
CA PRO A 82 -0.25 -8.63 4.68
C PRO A 82 -0.23 -7.09 4.67
N PHE A 83 0.64 -6.51 3.84
CA PHE A 83 0.76 -5.06 3.67
C PHE A 83 -0.51 -4.43 3.09
N GLU A 84 -1.07 -5.05 2.04
CA GLU A 84 -2.32 -4.64 1.41
C GLU A 84 -3.48 -4.81 2.38
N LYS A 85 -3.55 -5.94 3.10
CA LYS A 85 -4.59 -6.17 4.10
C LYS A 85 -4.60 -5.11 5.20
N GLU A 86 -3.43 -4.70 5.69
CA GLU A 86 -3.33 -3.60 6.66
C GLU A 86 -3.83 -2.29 6.04
N ALA A 87 -3.36 -1.94 4.84
CA ALA A 87 -3.73 -0.70 4.18
C ALA A 87 -5.24 -0.63 3.93
N TYR A 88 -5.85 -1.67 3.36
CA TYR A 88 -7.31 -1.74 3.15
C TYR A 88 -8.11 -1.75 4.46
N ALA A 89 -7.59 -2.36 5.53
CA ALA A 89 -8.29 -2.39 6.82
C ALA A 89 -8.39 -1.00 7.46
N PHE A 90 -7.44 -0.11 7.17
CA PHE A 90 -7.33 1.19 7.84
C PHE A 90 -7.35 2.41 6.91
N GLU A 91 -7.55 2.25 5.59
CA GLU A 91 -7.59 3.36 4.62
C GLU A 91 -8.66 4.41 4.94
N LYS A 92 -9.74 4.03 5.63
CA LYS A 92 -10.82 4.93 6.07
C LYS A 92 -10.54 5.64 7.39
N ASP A 93 -9.56 5.18 8.16
CA ASP A 93 -9.14 5.80 9.42
C ASP A 93 -8.00 6.78 9.13
N MET A 94 -8.35 8.06 8.95
CA MET A 94 -7.39 9.13 8.65
C MET A 94 -6.43 9.43 9.81
N GLN A 95 -6.73 8.95 11.02
CA GLN A 95 -5.85 9.07 12.18
C GLN A 95 -4.94 7.85 12.33
N TYR A 96 -5.15 6.81 11.52
CA TYR A 96 -4.44 5.54 11.66
C TYR A 96 -2.93 5.70 11.69
N THR A 97 -2.40 6.45 10.74
CA THR A 97 -0.95 6.68 10.59
C THR A 97 -0.33 7.43 11.77
N MET A 98 -1.11 8.18 12.57
CA MET A 98 -0.60 8.89 13.75
C MET A 98 -0.38 7.95 14.95
N HIS A 99 -1.18 6.89 15.06
CA HIS A 99 -1.12 5.94 16.18
C HIS A 99 -0.74 4.51 15.77
N ARG A 100 -0.36 4.32 14.50
CA ARG A 100 0.05 3.03 13.95
C ARG A 100 1.27 2.50 14.71
N LYS A 101 1.17 1.25 15.18
CA LYS A 101 2.29 0.58 15.86
C LYS A 101 3.32 0.11 14.84
N PHE A 102 4.59 0.11 15.26
CA PHE A 102 5.67 -0.47 14.47
C PHE A 102 5.36 -1.93 14.11
N PHE A 103 5.52 -2.28 12.83
CA PHE A 103 5.26 -3.62 12.29
C PHE A 103 3.83 -4.12 12.49
N ALA A 104 2.84 -3.22 12.51
CA ALA A 104 1.42 -3.60 12.67
C ALA A 104 0.90 -4.55 11.57
N TRP A 105 1.50 -4.53 10.37
CA TRP A 105 1.24 -5.48 9.29
C TRP A 105 1.44 -6.96 9.67
N LEU A 106 2.25 -7.26 10.69
CA LEU A 106 2.47 -8.64 11.16
C LEU A 106 1.18 -9.32 11.64
N ARG A 107 0.17 -8.54 12.04
CA ARG A 107 -1.15 -9.05 12.44
C ARG A 107 -1.95 -9.67 11.27
N PHE A 108 -1.50 -9.44 10.05
CA PHE A 108 -2.21 -9.82 8.81
C PHE A 108 -1.51 -10.94 8.02
N VAL A 109 -0.41 -11.48 8.55
CA VAL A 109 0.36 -12.61 8.00
C VAL A 109 -0.43 -13.91 8.15
#